data_AF-A0A1H9UF29-F1
#
_entry.id   AF-A0A1H9UF29-F1
#
_cell.length_a   1.000
_cell.length_b   1.000
_cell.length_c   1.000
_cell.angle_alpha   90.00
_cell.angle_beta   90.00
_cell.angle_gamma   90.00
#
_symmetry.space_group_name_H-M   'P 1'
#
loop_
_entity.id
_entity.type
_entity.pdbx_description
1 polymer ?
#
loop_
_entity_poly.entity_id
_entity_poly.type
_entity_poly.pdbx_seq_one_letter_code
_entity_poly.pdbx_strand_id
1 'polypeptide(L)'
;MASAVAIDQSATAGDITVIVAQTPQLVLVDAGKRDDLFAHIRREIEAFEPDVSTAKGRDAIKSFAFKITRTKTAIDDAGKKLNEEARAKIGVVDAARRDARETLDELAKSVRKPLTEWEEAEKARVAKADAIINQLARDAMVSLDETAEDVRTRGFTVHEMVLDPTLFGDKLDTAQKAKDHATDMLKAAFARLKREEAERAELEKLRAEAAARAEADRIAAEKAEAERQEATRIEAEKAATERAAQEAAERAQAEQERRLAAEKAEAERIERAKVEAAERAQREAEQAARAEQERRDREHAAQLAEAQAERDRIAKAEADRQAEIDRLAAEQAKRDADQAHRTAIKTAAKQALMTCGADEETARKIVVAILAGEVPNVTLRF
;
A
#
# COMPACT_ATOMS: atom_id res chain seq x y z
N MET A 1 40.30 88.94 -70.32
CA MET A 1 41.21 89.87 -71.03
C MET A 1 40.58 91.25 -70.99
N ALA A 2 41.09 92.12 -70.12
CA ALA A 2 40.63 93.49 -69.97
C ALA A 2 41.35 94.36 -71.00
N SER A 3 40.63 94.81 -72.03
CA SER A 3 41.15 95.78 -72.99
C SER A 3 40.94 97.17 -72.41
N ALA A 4 41.99 97.73 -71.81
CA ALA A 4 42.03 99.12 -71.38
C ALA A 4 42.06 100.02 -72.62
N VAL A 5 40.90 100.55 -73.00
CA VAL A 5 40.78 101.61 -74.00
C VAL A 5 41.17 102.92 -73.30
N ALA A 6 42.25 103.53 -73.77
CA ALA A 6 42.67 104.85 -73.34
C ALA A 6 41.56 105.86 -73.62
N ILE A 7 41.07 106.53 -72.58
CA ILE A 7 40.05 107.57 -72.66
C ILE A 7 40.75 108.90 -72.95
N ASP A 8 40.57 109.40 -74.16
CA ASP A 8 40.89 110.78 -74.56
C ASP A 8 40.08 111.77 -73.72
N GLN A 9 40.76 112.64 -72.98
CA GLN A 9 40.21 113.63 -72.04
C GLN A 9 39.80 114.95 -72.74
N SER A 10 39.14 114.90 -73.90
CA SER A 10 38.71 116.13 -74.58
C SER A 10 37.37 116.05 -75.31
N ALA A 11 36.35 115.45 -74.68
CA ALA A 11 34.97 115.63 -75.14
C ALA A 11 34.48 117.04 -74.77
N THR A 12 34.39 117.91 -75.78
CA THR A 12 33.85 119.29 -75.63
C THR A 12 32.42 119.27 -75.09
N ALA A 13 31.97 120.37 -74.46
CA ALA A 13 30.69 120.44 -73.74
C ALA A 13 29.45 120.07 -74.59
N GLY A 14 29.48 120.20 -75.92
CA GLY A 14 28.38 119.77 -76.80
C GLY A 14 28.29 118.26 -77.03
N ASP A 15 29.32 117.52 -76.64
CA ASP A 15 29.49 116.10 -76.95
C ASP A 15 28.76 115.21 -75.91
N ILE A 16 28.79 115.58 -74.63
CA ILE A 16 28.23 114.74 -73.55
C ILE A 16 26.70 114.57 -73.64
N THR A 17 25.95 115.58 -74.07
CA THR A 17 24.48 115.47 -74.19
C THR A 17 24.06 114.62 -75.38
N VAL A 18 24.82 114.64 -76.47
CA VAL A 18 24.61 113.78 -77.64
C VAL A 18 24.91 112.34 -77.26
N ILE A 19 26.05 112.09 -76.61
CA ILE A 19 26.45 110.77 -76.12
C ILE A 19 25.39 110.20 -75.16
N VAL A 20 24.92 110.98 -74.18
CA VAL A 20 23.90 110.52 -73.23
C VAL A 20 22.53 110.33 -73.90
N ALA A 21 22.16 111.14 -74.90
CA ALA A 21 20.92 110.92 -75.64
C ALA A 21 20.93 109.61 -76.44
N GLN A 22 22.09 109.22 -76.98
CA GLN A 22 22.26 107.96 -77.72
C GLN A 22 22.46 106.76 -76.77
N THR A 23 23.09 106.99 -75.62
CA THR A 23 23.49 105.95 -74.65
C THR A 23 23.18 106.42 -73.21
N PRO A 24 21.91 106.50 -72.78
CA PRO A 24 21.55 107.04 -71.47
C PRO A 24 22.10 106.21 -70.30
N GLN A 25 22.27 104.90 -70.50
CA GLN A 25 22.81 103.98 -69.50
C GLN A 25 24.26 104.31 -69.09
N LEU A 26 25.01 105.05 -69.91
CA LEU A 26 26.38 105.46 -69.59
C LEU A 26 26.43 106.25 -68.27
N VAL A 27 25.41 107.08 -68.03
CA VAL A 27 25.26 107.86 -66.79
C VAL A 27 25.15 106.94 -65.56
N LEU A 28 24.65 105.72 -65.72
CA LEU A 28 24.48 104.77 -64.61
C LEU A 28 25.77 103.99 -64.31
N VAL A 29 26.54 103.65 -65.34
CA VAL A 29 27.72 102.78 -65.22
C VAL A 29 29.05 103.53 -65.15
N ASP A 30 29.09 104.79 -65.56
CA ASP A 30 30.27 105.66 -65.55
C ASP A 30 30.00 106.92 -64.73
N ALA A 31 30.65 107.03 -63.56
CA ALA A 31 30.50 108.16 -62.67
C ALA A 31 31.06 109.47 -63.27
N GLY A 32 32.14 109.40 -64.05
CA GLY A 32 32.73 110.59 -64.68
C GLY A 32 31.80 111.18 -65.73
N LYS A 33 31.21 110.34 -66.58
CA LYS A 33 30.24 110.78 -67.60
C LYS A 33 28.93 111.31 -67.01
N ARG A 34 28.52 110.78 -65.86
CA ARG A 34 27.41 111.33 -65.07
C ARG A 34 27.71 112.74 -64.59
N ASP A 35 28.89 112.93 -64.02
CA ASP A 35 29.31 114.23 -63.49
C ASP A 35 29.46 115.25 -64.62
N ASP A 36 30.03 114.86 -65.77
CA ASP A 36 30.13 115.69 -66.96
C ASP A 36 28.76 116.16 -67.47
N LEU A 37 27.77 115.26 -67.53
CA LEU A 37 26.40 115.60 -67.93
C LEU A 37 25.78 116.60 -66.96
N PHE A 38 25.92 116.37 -65.65
CA PHE A 38 25.37 117.26 -64.64
C PHE A 38 26.05 118.63 -64.66
N ALA A 39 27.37 118.67 -64.84
CA ALA A 39 28.11 119.91 -65.02
C ALA A 39 27.64 120.67 -66.27
N HIS A 40 27.41 119.98 -67.39
CA HIS A 40 26.87 120.58 -68.60
C HIS A 40 25.47 121.18 -68.38
N ILE A 41 24.54 120.42 -67.79
CA ILE A 41 23.17 120.91 -67.52
C ILE A 41 23.20 122.13 -66.58
N ARG A 42 24.08 122.14 -65.57
CA ARG A 42 24.26 123.30 -64.68
C ARG A 42 24.73 124.54 -65.43
N ARG A 43 25.68 124.40 -66.36
CA ARG A 43 26.11 125.51 -67.23
C ARG A 43 24.99 126.01 -68.14
N GLU A 44 24.18 125.10 -68.72
CA GLU A 44 23.01 125.51 -69.52
C GLU A 44 21.97 126.26 -68.66
N ILE A 45 21.77 125.86 -67.40
CA ILE A 45 20.87 126.57 -66.46
C ILE A 45 21.41 127.97 -66.15
N GLU A 46 22.70 128.11 -65.88
CA GLU A 46 23.33 129.39 -65.55
C GLU A 46 23.29 130.38 -66.73
N ALA A 47 23.45 129.88 -67.97
CA ALA A 47 23.39 130.69 -69.18
C ALA A 47 21.96 131.03 -69.65
N PHE A 48 20.93 130.41 -69.07
CA PHE A 48 19.54 130.61 -69.47
C PHE A 48 18.93 131.79 -68.71
N GLU A 49 18.51 132.85 -69.43
CA GLU A 49 17.85 134.03 -68.85
C GLU A 49 16.31 133.86 -68.84
N PRO A 50 15.67 133.60 -67.68
CA PRO A 50 14.24 133.35 -67.63
C PRO A 50 13.42 134.65 -67.67
N ASP A 51 12.54 134.78 -68.68
CA ASP A 51 11.53 135.84 -68.74
C ASP A 51 10.13 135.30 -68.43
N VAL A 52 9.53 135.71 -67.32
CA VAL A 52 8.16 135.32 -66.94
C VAL A 52 7.10 136.30 -67.42
N SER A 53 7.49 137.49 -67.88
CA SER A 53 6.58 138.57 -68.26
C SER A 53 5.88 138.29 -69.58
N THR A 54 6.54 137.57 -70.51
CA THR A 54 5.97 137.20 -71.81
C THR A 54 5.48 135.75 -71.84
N ALA A 55 4.49 135.47 -72.69
CA ALA A 55 4.04 134.09 -72.93
C ALA A 55 5.19 133.23 -73.49
N LYS A 56 5.97 133.79 -74.42
CA LYS A 56 7.12 133.12 -75.04
C LYS A 56 8.20 132.75 -74.03
N GLY A 57 8.53 133.64 -73.09
CA GLY A 57 9.52 133.35 -72.04
C GLY A 57 9.05 132.28 -71.06
N ARG A 58 7.79 132.30 -70.64
CA ARG A 58 7.20 131.21 -69.82
C ARG A 58 7.24 129.86 -70.53
N ASP A 59 7.00 129.82 -71.84
CA ASP A 59 7.07 128.59 -72.61
C ASP A 59 8.52 128.10 -72.85
N ALA A 60 9.48 129.02 -72.94
CA ALA A 60 10.90 128.68 -72.96
C ALA A 60 11.35 128.02 -71.64
N ILE A 61 10.93 128.56 -70.49
CA ILE A 61 11.22 127.97 -69.15
C ILE A 61 10.65 126.55 -69.06
N LYS A 62 9.38 126.35 -69.44
CA LYS A 62 8.75 125.01 -69.46
C LYS A 62 9.51 124.04 -70.37
N SER A 63 9.89 124.50 -71.57
CA SER A 63 10.60 123.67 -72.55
C SER A 63 11.98 123.24 -72.04
N PHE A 64 12.69 124.14 -71.35
CA PHE A 64 13.99 123.84 -70.77
C PHE A 64 13.88 122.84 -69.59
N ALA A 65 12.93 123.06 -68.68
CA ALA A 65 12.64 122.10 -67.61
C ALA A 65 12.20 120.73 -68.15
N PHE A 66 11.40 120.73 -69.24
CA PHE A 66 11.00 119.50 -69.93
C PHE A 66 12.19 118.74 -70.53
N LYS A 67 13.18 119.44 -71.11
CA LYS A 67 14.42 118.81 -71.62
C LYS A 67 15.13 118.04 -70.50
N ILE A 68 15.29 118.64 -69.31
CA ILE A 68 15.96 118.01 -68.16
C ILE A 68 15.18 116.79 -67.66
N THR A 69 13.86 116.92 -67.48
CA THR A 69 13.02 115.81 -67.01
C THR A 69 12.97 114.66 -68.02
N ARG A 70 12.97 114.95 -69.32
CA ARG A 70 13.08 113.95 -70.39
C ARG A 70 14.41 113.19 -70.33
N THR A 71 15.53 113.88 -70.12
CA THR A 71 16.85 113.23 -69.93
C THR A 71 16.85 112.34 -68.68
N LYS A 72 16.25 112.78 -67.56
CA LYS A 72 16.08 111.95 -66.36
C LYS A 72 15.30 110.66 -66.65
N THR A 73 14.16 110.78 -67.33
CA THR A 73 13.33 109.61 -67.70
C THR A 73 14.11 108.64 -68.60
N ALA A 74 14.85 109.15 -69.59
CA ALA A 74 15.66 108.31 -70.47
C ALA A 74 16.73 107.51 -69.69
N ILE A 75 17.36 108.12 -68.68
CA ILE A 75 18.32 107.45 -67.80
C ILE A 75 17.63 106.39 -66.93
N ASP A 76 16.48 106.70 -66.32
CA ASP A 76 15.71 105.76 -65.48
C ASP A 76 15.23 104.54 -66.27
N ASP A 77 14.67 104.76 -67.47
CA ASP A 77 14.21 103.68 -68.34
C ASP A 77 15.37 102.81 -68.84
N ALA A 78 16.53 103.41 -69.14
CA ALA A 78 17.74 102.66 -69.47
C ALA A 78 18.21 101.80 -68.28
N GLY A 79 18.09 102.29 -67.04
CA GLY A 79 18.41 101.54 -65.83
C GLY A 79 17.47 100.37 -65.57
N LYS A 80 16.16 100.55 -65.78
CA LYS A 80 15.18 99.45 -65.72
C LYS A 80 15.52 98.37 -66.74
N LYS A 81 15.79 98.77 -67.98
CA LYS A 81 16.18 97.85 -69.05
C LYS A 81 17.46 97.08 -68.72
N LEU A 82 18.50 97.73 -68.19
CA LEU A 82 19.72 97.05 -67.74
C LEU A 82 19.44 96.00 -66.64
N ASN A 83 18.59 96.34 -65.67
CA ASN A 83 18.22 95.42 -64.59
C ASN A 83 17.40 94.23 -65.11
N GLU A 84 16.46 94.46 -66.03
CA GLU A 84 15.69 93.41 -66.70
C GLU A 84 16.60 92.47 -67.48
N GLU A 85 17.51 93.01 -68.31
CA GLU A 85 18.49 92.23 -69.06
C GLU A 85 19.43 91.43 -68.14
N ALA A 86 19.88 92.02 -67.03
CA ALA A 86 20.72 91.35 -66.04
C ALA A 86 19.97 90.19 -65.36
N ARG A 87 18.73 90.41 -64.92
CA ARG A 87 17.89 89.37 -64.32
C ARG A 87 17.57 88.25 -65.31
N ALA A 88 17.31 88.58 -66.56
CA ALA A 88 17.10 87.59 -67.62
C ALA A 88 18.35 86.70 -67.81
N LYS A 89 19.54 87.31 -67.88
CA LYS A 89 20.81 86.57 -67.96
C LYS A 89 21.04 85.67 -66.73
N ILE A 90 20.78 86.19 -65.52
CA ILE A 90 20.87 85.40 -64.28
C ILE A 90 19.92 84.20 -64.32
N GLY A 91 18.65 84.43 -64.72
CA GLY A 91 17.65 83.37 -64.82
C GLY A 91 18.05 82.26 -65.79
N VAL A 92 18.62 82.61 -66.95
CA VAL A 92 19.15 81.64 -67.91
C VAL A 92 20.31 80.82 -67.31
N VAL A 93 21.24 81.49 -66.61
CA VAL A 93 22.37 80.80 -65.96
C VAL A 93 21.88 79.86 -64.85
N ASP A 94 20.96 80.29 -64.00
CA ASP A 94 20.46 79.44 -62.92
C ASP A 94 19.63 78.25 -63.42
N ALA A 95 18.85 78.44 -64.49
CA ALA A 95 18.17 77.33 -65.16
C ALA A 95 19.18 76.32 -65.72
N ALA A 96 20.19 76.79 -66.45
CA ALA A 96 21.25 75.92 -67.00
C ALA A 96 22.06 75.23 -65.89
N ARG A 97 22.31 75.88 -64.77
CA ARG A 97 23.00 75.28 -63.61
C ARG A 97 22.17 74.17 -62.94
N ARG A 98 20.85 74.33 -62.88
CA ARG A 98 19.96 73.28 -62.35
C ARG A 98 19.95 72.09 -63.29
N ASP A 99 19.70 72.33 -64.57
CA ASP A 99 19.68 71.32 -65.62
C ASP A 99 21.01 70.54 -65.69
N ALA A 100 22.14 71.24 -65.64
CA ALA A 100 23.46 70.61 -65.62
C ALA A 100 23.67 69.73 -64.38
N ARG A 101 23.19 70.15 -63.21
CA ARG A 101 23.30 69.35 -61.98
C ARG A 101 22.46 68.08 -62.07
N GLU A 102 21.19 68.22 -62.43
CA GLU A 102 20.25 67.10 -62.55
C GLU A 102 20.75 66.09 -63.59
N THR A 103 21.20 66.59 -64.76
CA THR A 103 21.79 65.75 -65.82
C THR A 103 23.04 65.01 -65.34
N LEU A 104 23.96 65.69 -64.67
CA LEU A 104 25.19 65.06 -64.17
C LEU A 104 24.89 64.03 -63.07
N ASP A 105 23.91 64.28 -62.21
CA ASP A 105 23.46 63.32 -61.18
C ASP A 105 22.86 62.07 -61.83
N GLU A 106 22.06 62.23 -62.88
CA GLU A 106 21.49 61.11 -63.64
C GLU A 106 22.56 60.29 -64.38
N LEU A 107 23.52 60.95 -65.02
CA LEU A 107 24.66 60.29 -65.66
C LEU A 107 25.50 59.52 -64.63
N ALA A 108 25.78 60.11 -63.47
CA ALA A 108 26.51 59.44 -62.39
C ALA A 108 25.75 58.20 -61.88
N LYS A 109 24.42 58.30 -61.71
CA LYS A 109 23.57 57.14 -61.37
C LYS A 109 23.63 56.05 -62.44
N SER A 110 23.54 56.42 -63.73
CA SER A 110 23.63 55.47 -64.83
C SER A 110 24.97 54.74 -64.87
N VAL A 111 26.07 55.45 -64.63
CA VAL A 111 27.41 54.84 -64.57
C VAL A 111 27.53 53.88 -63.37
N ARG A 112 26.94 54.24 -62.22
CA ARG A 112 26.98 53.40 -61.01
C ARG A 112 26.00 52.23 -61.03
N LYS A 113 24.93 52.30 -61.84
CA LYS A 113 23.85 51.30 -61.88
C LYS A 113 24.34 49.84 -61.97
N PRO A 114 25.26 49.46 -62.89
CA PRO A 114 25.72 48.07 -62.97
C PRO A 114 26.44 47.59 -61.71
N LEU A 115 27.17 48.48 -61.02
CA LEU A 115 27.83 48.16 -59.75
C LEU A 115 26.80 47.95 -58.64
N THR A 116 25.78 48.80 -58.56
CA THR A 116 24.70 48.64 -57.57
C THR A 116 23.92 47.34 -57.79
N GLU A 117 23.58 47.01 -59.04
CA GLU A 117 22.92 45.74 -59.36
C GLU A 117 23.77 44.53 -58.98
N TRP A 118 25.09 44.59 -59.21
CA TRP A 118 26.02 43.55 -58.78
C TRP A 118 26.14 43.47 -57.25
N GLU A 119 26.28 44.60 -56.55
CA GLU A 119 26.35 44.67 -55.08
C GLU A 119 25.10 44.04 -54.43
N GLU A 120 23.91 44.31 -54.99
CA GLU A 120 22.64 43.73 -54.53
C GLU A 120 22.54 42.24 -54.83
N ALA A 121 22.90 41.81 -56.04
CA ALA A 121 22.91 40.40 -56.42
C ALA A 121 23.91 39.61 -55.57
N GLU A 122 25.08 40.17 -55.30
CA GLU A 122 26.12 39.55 -54.48
C GLU A 122 25.68 39.44 -53.01
N LYS A 123 25.07 40.50 -52.46
CA LYS A 123 24.45 40.45 -51.13
C LYS A 123 23.38 39.37 -51.04
N ALA A 124 22.52 39.24 -52.06
CA ALA A 124 21.49 38.20 -52.11
C ALA A 124 22.09 36.79 -52.22
N ARG A 125 23.15 36.62 -53.02
CA ARG A 125 23.89 35.36 -53.15
C ARG A 125 24.47 34.92 -51.80
N VAL A 126 25.18 35.83 -51.12
CA VAL A 126 25.77 35.57 -49.80
C VAL A 126 24.69 35.24 -48.76
N ALA A 127 23.59 36.00 -48.72
CA ALA A 127 22.49 35.71 -47.80
C ALA A 127 21.86 34.33 -48.04
N LYS A 128 21.72 33.91 -49.30
CA LYS A 128 21.23 32.57 -49.66
C LYS A 128 22.21 31.47 -49.23
N ALA A 129 23.52 31.68 -49.42
CA ALA A 129 24.55 30.76 -48.95
C ALA A 129 24.49 30.59 -47.42
N ASP A 130 24.40 31.69 -46.68
CA ASP A 130 24.29 31.67 -45.21
C ASP A 130 23.00 31.00 -44.73
N ALA A 131 21.89 31.20 -45.43
CA ALA A 131 20.63 30.53 -45.12
C ALA A 131 20.73 29.00 -45.23
N ILE A 132 21.41 28.49 -46.26
CA ILE A 132 21.63 27.05 -46.45
C ILE A 132 22.56 26.49 -45.36
N ILE A 133 23.64 27.19 -45.03
CA ILE A 133 24.55 26.78 -43.94
C ILE A 133 23.80 26.69 -42.61
N ASN A 134 22.96 27.70 -42.31
CA ASN A 134 22.14 27.69 -41.10
C ASN A 134 21.07 26.60 -41.12
N GLN A 135 20.53 26.25 -42.28
CA GLN A 135 19.60 25.13 -42.42
C GLN A 135 20.29 23.80 -42.11
N LEU A 136 21.48 23.56 -42.69
CA LEU A 136 22.30 22.38 -42.39
C LEU A 136 22.59 22.24 -40.90
N ALA A 137 22.93 23.35 -40.22
CA ALA A 137 23.15 23.35 -38.78
C ALA A 137 21.89 22.97 -37.98
N ARG A 138 20.70 23.41 -38.42
CA ARG A 138 19.43 23.01 -37.81
C ARG A 138 19.10 21.54 -38.09
N ASP A 139 19.33 21.07 -39.31
CA ASP A 139 19.06 19.69 -39.71
C ASP A 139 19.89 18.68 -38.91
N ALA A 140 21.08 19.08 -38.45
CA ALA A 140 21.93 18.29 -37.55
C ALA A 140 21.29 18.04 -36.16
N MET A 141 20.33 18.86 -35.75
CA MET A 141 19.65 18.72 -34.46
C MET A 141 18.52 17.70 -34.59
N VAL A 142 18.41 16.80 -33.60
CA VAL A 142 17.39 15.75 -33.55
C VAL A 142 16.58 15.93 -32.27
N SER A 143 15.27 16.13 -32.41
CA SER A 143 14.32 16.27 -31.30
C SER A 143 13.94 14.90 -30.72
N LEU A 144 13.33 14.92 -29.53
CA LEU A 144 12.93 13.72 -28.78
C LEU A 144 11.74 12.98 -29.40
N ASP A 145 10.90 13.70 -30.15
CA ASP A 145 9.69 13.17 -30.79
C ASP A 145 9.95 12.54 -32.17
N GLU A 146 11.17 12.66 -32.70
CA GLU A 146 11.50 12.14 -34.02
C GLU A 146 11.74 10.63 -34.02
N THR A 147 11.24 9.96 -35.07
CA THR A 147 11.46 8.53 -35.29
C THR A 147 12.75 8.26 -36.06
N ALA A 148 13.20 6.99 -36.08
CA ALA A 148 14.34 6.62 -36.92
C ALA A 148 14.09 6.92 -38.41
N GLU A 149 12.85 6.84 -38.88
CA GLU A 149 12.54 7.10 -40.29
C GLU A 149 12.56 8.60 -40.64
N ASP A 150 12.14 9.47 -39.72
CA ASP A 150 12.23 10.93 -39.89
C ASP A 150 13.68 11.37 -40.04
N VAL A 151 14.54 10.90 -39.12
CA VAL A 151 15.98 11.17 -39.12
C VAL A 151 16.65 10.61 -40.36
N ARG A 152 16.23 9.41 -40.81
CA ARG A 152 16.74 8.80 -42.04
C ARG A 152 16.40 9.62 -43.27
N THR A 153 15.15 10.05 -43.40
CA THR A 153 14.67 10.86 -44.53
C THR A 153 15.40 12.21 -44.59
N ARG A 154 15.55 12.88 -43.44
CA ARG A 154 16.36 14.10 -43.34
C ARG A 154 17.82 13.84 -43.69
N GLY A 155 18.40 12.74 -43.20
CA GLY A 155 19.76 12.32 -43.50
C GLY A 155 20.03 12.14 -44.99
N PHE A 156 19.10 11.51 -45.73
CA PHE A 156 19.20 11.39 -47.19
C PHE A 156 19.14 12.76 -47.88
N THR A 157 18.19 13.61 -47.48
CA THR A 157 18.05 14.95 -48.05
C THR A 157 19.33 15.77 -47.90
N VAL A 158 19.91 15.78 -46.70
CA VAL A 158 21.18 16.46 -46.41
C VAL A 158 22.32 15.86 -47.23
N HIS A 159 22.40 14.52 -47.29
CA HIS A 159 23.47 13.82 -48.01
C HIS A 159 23.45 14.10 -49.52
N GLU A 160 22.26 14.11 -50.14
CA GLU A 160 22.07 14.35 -51.57
C GLU A 160 22.20 15.83 -51.95
N MET A 161 22.12 16.75 -50.99
CA MET A 161 22.20 18.18 -51.26
C MET A 161 23.53 18.56 -51.93
N VAL A 162 23.47 19.03 -53.18
CA VAL A 162 24.64 19.50 -53.93
C VAL A 162 24.95 20.95 -53.56
N LEU A 163 26.18 21.20 -53.10
CA LEU A 163 26.66 22.55 -52.80
C LEU A 163 27.25 23.17 -54.06
N ASP A 164 26.53 24.13 -54.65
CA ASP A 164 26.98 24.84 -55.84
C ASP A 164 28.17 25.77 -55.53
N PRO A 165 29.38 25.51 -56.09
CA PRO A 165 30.55 26.34 -55.84
C PRO A 165 30.36 27.82 -56.17
N THR A 166 29.53 28.13 -57.17
CA THR A 166 29.27 29.52 -57.59
C THR A 166 28.40 30.26 -56.56
N LEU A 167 27.41 29.57 -55.97
CA LEU A 167 26.56 30.13 -54.93
C LEU A 167 27.32 30.35 -53.62
N PHE A 168 28.26 29.48 -53.25
CA PHE A 168 28.96 29.59 -51.98
C PHE A 168 30.26 30.41 -52.06
N GLY A 169 30.97 30.40 -53.18
CA GLY A 169 32.28 31.06 -53.31
C GLY A 169 33.21 30.68 -52.15
N ASP A 170 33.77 31.67 -51.46
CA ASP A 170 34.66 31.46 -50.30
C ASP A 170 34.02 30.69 -49.13
N LYS A 171 32.69 30.63 -49.06
CA LYS A 171 31.96 29.88 -48.01
C LYS A 171 31.80 28.40 -48.34
N LEU A 172 32.26 27.90 -49.49
CA LEU A 172 32.03 26.52 -49.91
C LEU A 172 32.57 25.50 -48.90
N ASP A 173 33.78 25.72 -48.39
CA ASP A 173 34.38 24.85 -47.37
C ASP A 173 33.57 24.87 -46.06
N THR A 174 33.06 26.03 -45.66
CA THR A 174 32.19 26.16 -44.47
C THR A 174 30.87 25.40 -44.67
N ALA A 175 30.26 25.51 -45.86
CA ALA A 175 29.04 24.78 -46.20
C ALA A 175 29.27 23.26 -46.25
N GLN A 176 30.41 22.83 -46.80
CA GLN A 176 30.78 21.42 -46.85
C GLN A 176 30.94 20.86 -45.43
N LYS A 177 31.67 21.56 -44.55
CA LYS A 177 31.79 21.17 -43.13
C LYS A 177 30.44 21.10 -42.41
N ALA A 178 29.54 22.05 -42.67
CA ALA A 178 28.19 22.01 -42.09
C ALA A 178 27.39 20.81 -42.59
N LYS A 179 27.50 20.47 -43.88
CA LYS A 179 26.84 19.30 -44.48
C LYS A 179 27.38 17.99 -43.90
N ASP A 180 28.70 17.88 -43.79
CA ASP A 180 29.37 16.70 -43.24
C ASP A 180 28.99 16.50 -41.77
N HIS A 181 29.01 17.58 -40.98
CA HIS A 181 28.58 17.56 -39.59
C HIS A 181 27.11 17.10 -39.44
N ALA A 182 26.20 17.68 -40.22
CA ALA A 182 24.80 17.30 -40.20
C ALA A 182 24.61 15.82 -40.59
N THR A 183 25.33 15.36 -41.61
CA THR A 183 25.31 13.96 -42.05
C THR A 183 25.76 13.02 -40.93
N ASP A 184 26.85 13.34 -40.23
CA ASP A 184 27.39 12.50 -39.15
C ASP A 184 26.46 12.47 -37.93
N MET A 185 25.91 13.62 -37.55
CA MET A 185 24.93 13.71 -36.45
C MET A 185 23.67 12.89 -36.75
N LEU A 186 23.13 12.99 -37.97
CA LEU A 186 21.95 12.24 -38.39
C LEU A 186 22.22 10.74 -38.48
N LYS A 187 23.40 10.31 -38.97
CA LYS A 187 23.82 8.91 -38.94
C LYS A 187 23.90 8.35 -37.51
N ALA A 188 24.52 9.10 -36.59
CA ALA A 188 24.63 8.70 -35.19
C ALA A 188 23.26 8.63 -34.50
N ALA A 189 22.40 9.61 -34.74
CA ALA A 189 21.04 9.62 -34.22
C ALA A 189 20.18 8.47 -34.78
N PHE A 190 20.29 8.19 -36.09
CA PHE A 190 19.60 7.05 -36.70
C PHE A 190 20.02 5.72 -36.06
N ALA A 191 21.32 5.50 -35.88
CA ALA A 191 21.83 4.30 -35.23
C ALA A 191 21.33 4.17 -33.79
N ARG A 192 21.31 5.27 -33.03
CA ARG A 192 20.77 5.33 -31.67
C ARG A 192 19.28 4.95 -31.65
N LEU A 193 18.46 5.61 -32.46
CA LEU A 193 17.01 5.38 -32.51
C LEU A 193 16.67 3.96 -32.98
N LYS A 194 17.42 3.41 -33.94
CA LYS A 194 17.25 2.01 -34.37
C LYS A 194 17.55 1.01 -33.25
N ARG A 195 18.58 1.27 -32.45
CA ARG A 195 18.88 0.44 -31.28
C ARG A 195 17.76 0.55 -30.24
N GLU A 196 17.28 1.76 -29.93
CA GLU A 196 16.18 1.98 -28.99
C GLU A 196 14.86 1.34 -29.47
N GLU A 197 14.57 1.35 -30.77
CA GLU A 197 13.44 0.61 -31.37
C GLU A 197 13.60 -0.90 -31.21
N ALA A 198 14.79 -1.45 -31.49
CA ALA A 198 15.06 -2.88 -31.34
C ALA A 198 14.99 -3.34 -29.89
N GLU A 199 15.57 -2.59 -28.95
CA GLU A 199 15.52 -2.86 -27.51
C GLU A 199 14.09 -2.83 -26.98
N ARG A 200 13.26 -1.86 -27.43
CA ARG A 200 11.84 -1.81 -27.08
C ARG A 200 11.07 -3.04 -27.59
N ALA A 201 11.31 -3.44 -28.84
CA ALA A 201 10.67 -4.61 -29.43
C ALA A 201 11.10 -5.92 -28.75
N GLU A 202 12.38 -6.04 -28.36
CA GLU A 202 12.88 -7.19 -27.59
C GLU A 202 12.27 -7.23 -26.18
N LEU A 203 12.22 -6.08 -25.50
CA LEU A 203 11.60 -5.99 -24.18
C LEU A 203 10.11 -6.35 -24.21
N GLU A 204 9.39 -5.95 -25.26
CA GLU A 204 8.00 -6.33 -25.47
C GLU A 204 7.85 -7.84 -25.68
N LYS A 205 8.72 -8.46 -26.49
CA LYS A 205 8.75 -9.93 -26.67
C LYS A 205 9.03 -10.65 -25.35
N LEU A 206 10.01 -10.19 -24.58
CA LEU A 206 10.34 -10.77 -23.27
C LEU A 206 9.18 -10.65 -22.29
N ARG A 207 8.44 -9.53 -22.29
CA ARG A 207 7.23 -9.35 -21.47
C ARG A 207 6.11 -10.28 -21.92
N ALA A 208 5.90 -10.44 -23.24
CA ALA A 208 4.91 -11.35 -23.78
C ALA A 208 5.24 -12.82 -23.45
N GLU A 209 6.51 -13.23 -23.56
CA GLU A 209 6.97 -14.56 -23.19
C GLU A 209 6.84 -14.82 -21.69
N ALA A 210 7.23 -13.86 -20.84
CA ALA A 210 7.08 -13.96 -19.39
C ALA A 210 5.60 -14.06 -18.99
N ALA A 211 4.71 -13.28 -19.63
CA ALA A 211 3.27 -13.36 -19.41
C ALA A 211 2.70 -14.71 -19.84
N ALA A 212 3.12 -15.24 -21.00
CA ALA A 212 2.71 -16.56 -21.48
C ALA A 212 3.19 -17.69 -20.55
N ARG A 213 4.41 -17.58 -20.02
CA ARG A 213 4.95 -18.54 -19.06
C ARG A 213 4.20 -18.49 -17.72
N ALA A 214 3.94 -17.30 -17.20
CA ALA A 214 3.16 -17.14 -15.97
C ALA A 214 1.74 -17.69 -16.11
N GLU A 215 1.12 -17.50 -17.27
CA GLU A 215 -0.17 -18.10 -17.61
C GLU A 215 -0.09 -19.64 -17.67
N ALA A 216 0.91 -20.18 -18.35
CA ALA A 216 1.13 -21.63 -18.42
C ALA A 216 1.39 -22.25 -17.04
N ASP A 217 2.19 -21.58 -16.20
CA ASP A 217 2.47 -21.99 -14.81
C ASP A 217 1.19 -21.94 -13.97
N ARG A 218 0.32 -20.93 -14.16
CA ARG A 218 -0.99 -20.86 -13.49
C ARG A 218 -1.89 -22.02 -13.90
N ILE A 219 -2.00 -22.30 -15.20
CA ILE A 219 -2.80 -23.43 -15.71
C ILE A 219 -2.23 -24.75 -15.20
N ALA A 220 -0.91 -24.92 -15.15
CA ALA A 220 -0.28 -26.12 -14.62
C ALA A 220 -0.53 -26.28 -13.11
N ALA A 221 -0.46 -25.19 -12.33
CA ALA A 221 -0.76 -25.20 -10.90
C ALA A 221 -2.23 -25.53 -10.63
N GLU A 222 -3.16 -24.95 -11.41
CA GLU A 222 -4.59 -25.24 -11.33
C GLU A 222 -4.88 -26.70 -11.67
N LYS A 223 -4.29 -27.24 -12.75
CA LYS A 223 -4.39 -28.66 -13.08
C LYS A 223 -3.83 -29.56 -11.99
N ALA A 224 -2.65 -29.26 -11.47
CA ALA A 224 -2.05 -30.04 -10.39
C ALA A 224 -2.88 -29.97 -9.10
N GLU A 225 -3.54 -28.84 -8.83
CA GLU A 225 -4.48 -28.72 -7.71
C GLU A 225 -5.75 -29.54 -7.94
N ALA A 226 -6.34 -29.47 -9.13
CA ALA A 226 -7.48 -30.28 -9.51
C ALA A 226 -7.17 -31.80 -9.41
N GLU A 227 -6.01 -32.23 -9.88
CA GLU A 227 -5.53 -33.61 -9.75
C GLU A 227 -5.32 -34.02 -8.29
N ARG A 228 -4.76 -33.14 -7.44
CA ARG A 228 -4.64 -33.41 -6.00
C ARG A 228 -6.01 -33.55 -5.33
N GLN A 229 -6.94 -32.64 -5.65
CA GLN A 229 -8.31 -32.69 -5.11
C GLN A 229 -9.03 -33.98 -5.55
N GLU A 230 -8.87 -34.39 -6.81
CA GLU A 230 -9.41 -35.64 -7.32
C GLU A 230 -8.77 -36.86 -6.65
N ALA A 231 -7.44 -36.87 -6.49
CA ALA A 231 -6.73 -37.94 -5.78
C ALA A 231 -7.19 -38.05 -4.32
N THR A 232 -7.33 -36.92 -3.61
CA THR A 232 -7.88 -36.90 -2.24
C THR A 232 -9.32 -37.40 -2.20
N ARG A 233 -10.17 -37.06 -3.18
CA ARG A 233 -11.54 -37.57 -3.26
C ARG A 233 -11.56 -39.09 -3.46
N ILE A 234 -10.73 -39.60 -4.37
CA ILE A 234 -10.61 -41.05 -4.64
C ILE A 234 -10.09 -41.79 -3.40
N GLU A 235 -9.10 -41.24 -2.70
CA GLU A 235 -8.56 -41.83 -1.48
C GLU A 235 -9.59 -41.81 -0.34
N ALA A 236 -10.32 -40.72 -0.17
CA ALA A 236 -11.41 -40.63 0.81
C ALA A 236 -12.54 -41.62 0.50
N GLU A 237 -12.89 -41.81 -0.78
CA GLU A 237 -13.89 -42.80 -1.22
C GLU A 237 -13.41 -44.24 -0.97
N LYS A 238 -12.14 -44.55 -1.28
CA LYS A 238 -11.53 -45.85 -0.94
C LYS A 238 -11.50 -46.10 0.55
N ALA A 239 -11.09 -45.12 1.35
CA ALA A 239 -11.04 -45.22 2.80
C ALA A 239 -12.45 -45.38 3.41
N ALA A 240 -13.47 -44.70 2.86
CA ALA A 240 -14.85 -44.88 3.28
C ALA A 240 -15.36 -46.30 2.94
N THR A 241 -15.01 -46.81 1.75
CA THR A 241 -15.37 -48.17 1.32
C THR A 241 -14.68 -49.22 2.18
N GLU A 242 -13.39 -49.03 2.49
CA GLU A 242 -12.62 -49.94 3.34
C GLU A 242 -13.13 -49.92 4.79
N ARG A 243 -13.44 -48.75 5.35
CA ARG A 243 -14.08 -48.65 6.67
C ARG A 243 -15.44 -49.35 6.69
N ALA A 244 -16.27 -49.16 5.67
CA ALA A 244 -17.55 -49.86 5.56
C ALA A 244 -17.38 -51.39 5.47
N ALA A 245 -16.35 -51.87 4.76
CA ALA A 245 -16.03 -53.30 4.69
C ALA A 245 -15.49 -53.85 6.03
N GLN A 246 -14.63 -53.09 6.73
CA GLN A 246 -14.13 -53.44 8.05
C GLN A 246 -15.26 -53.47 9.09
N GLU A 247 -16.12 -52.46 9.14
CA GLU A 247 -17.29 -52.43 10.02
C GLU A 247 -18.25 -53.60 9.74
N ALA A 248 -18.45 -53.96 8.46
CA ALA A 248 -19.25 -55.13 8.10
C ALA A 248 -18.59 -56.45 8.55
N ALA A 249 -17.27 -56.57 8.42
CA ALA A 249 -16.52 -57.74 8.87
C ALA A 249 -16.52 -57.87 10.40
N GLU A 250 -16.32 -56.78 11.14
CA GLU A 250 -16.39 -56.76 12.61
C GLU A 250 -17.80 -57.11 13.10
N ARG A 251 -18.86 -56.61 12.45
CA ARG A 251 -20.24 -57.00 12.77
C ARG A 251 -20.48 -58.49 12.53
N ALA A 252 -19.95 -59.04 11.43
CA ALA A 252 -20.06 -60.46 11.13
C ALA A 252 -19.29 -61.33 12.15
N GLN A 253 -18.09 -60.90 12.57
CA GLN A 253 -17.32 -61.58 13.62
C GLN A 253 -18.03 -61.52 14.98
N ALA A 254 -18.54 -60.35 15.37
CA ALA A 254 -19.30 -60.19 16.61
C ALA A 254 -20.59 -61.03 16.61
N GLU A 255 -21.26 -61.19 15.46
CA GLU A 255 -22.41 -62.09 15.34
C GLU A 255 -22.01 -63.56 15.48
N GLN A 256 -20.89 -63.97 14.87
CA GLN A 256 -20.37 -65.33 15.01
C GLN A 256 -19.94 -65.64 16.45
N GLU A 257 -19.25 -64.72 17.13
CA GLU A 257 -18.88 -64.88 18.53
C GLU A 257 -20.10 -65.00 19.44
N ARG A 258 -21.16 -64.21 19.18
CA ARG A 258 -22.44 -64.33 19.90
C ARG A 258 -23.10 -65.69 19.68
N ARG A 259 -23.06 -66.23 18.46
CA ARG A 259 -23.59 -67.57 18.16
C ARG A 259 -22.81 -68.66 18.89
N LEU A 260 -21.48 -68.62 18.83
CA LEU A 260 -20.61 -69.57 19.53
C LEU A 260 -20.75 -69.49 21.05
N ALA A 261 -20.92 -68.28 21.61
CA ALA A 261 -21.20 -68.08 23.02
C ALA A 261 -22.57 -68.63 23.43
N ALA A 262 -23.60 -68.44 22.61
CA ALA A 262 -24.93 -69.00 22.85
C ALA A 262 -24.92 -70.54 22.81
N GLU A 263 -24.19 -71.14 21.86
CA GLU A 263 -24.04 -72.59 21.73
C GLU A 263 -23.29 -73.19 22.93
N LYS A 264 -22.19 -72.54 23.38
CA LYS A 264 -21.47 -72.95 24.60
C LYS A 264 -22.35 -72.85 25.86
N ALA A 265 -23.13 -71.78 25.99
CA ALA A 265 -24.05 -71.63 27.11
C ALA A 265 -25.18 -72.68 27.11
N GLU A 266 -25.61 -73.13 25.92
CA GLU A 266 -26.58 -74.21 25.79
C GLU A 266 -25.98 -75.58 26.13
N ALA A 267 -24.76 -75.87 25.67
CA ALA A 267 -24.03 -77.08 26.03
C ALA A 267 -23.76 -77.17 27.54
N GLU A 268 -23.42 -76.05 28.19
CA GLU A 268 -23.19 -76.02 29.64
C GLU A 268 -24.49 -76.23 30.44
N ARG A 269 -25.65 -75.77 29.94
CA ARG A 269 -26.96 -76.07 30.53
C ARG A 269 -27.31 -77.56 30.43
N ILE A 270 -27.01 -78.20 29.30
CA ILE A 270 -27.26 -79.63 29.10
C ILE A 270 -26.38 -80.48 30.04
N GLU A 271 -25.11 -80.10 30.27
CA GLU A 271 -24.26 -80.82 31.22
C GLU A 271 -24.65 -80.58 32.68
N ARG A 272 -25.03 -79.36 33.07
CA ARG A 272 -25.56 -79.12 34.43
C ARG A 272 -26.82 -79.93 34.71
N ALA A 273 -27.70 -80.11 33.72
CA ALA A 273 -28.89 -80.94 33.87
C ALA A 273 -28.57 -82.44 34.05
N LYS A 274 -27.49 -82.95 33.45
CA LYS A 274 -27.03 -84.34 33.66
C LYS A 274 -26.39 -84.55 35.03
N VAL A 275 -25.61 -83.59 35.50
CA VAL A 275 -24.95 -83.65 36.83
C VAL A 275 -25.99 -83.58 37.95
N GLU A 276 -27.01 -82.73 37.85
CA GLU A 276 -28.11 -82.67 38.84
C GLU A 276 -28.98 -83.93 38.85
N ALA A 277 -29.16 -84.62 37.71
CA ALA A 277 -29.88 -85.89 37.66
C ALA A 277 -29.08 -87.04 38.31
N ALA A 278 -27.75 -87.03 38.16
CA ALA A 278 -26.86 -88.01 38.80
C ALA A 278 -26.76 -87.82 40.32
N GLU A 279 -26.71 -86.59 40.82
CA GLU A 279 -26.71 -86.32 42.27
C GLU A 279 -28.03 -86.68 42.95
N ARG A 280 -29.17 -86.54 42.26
CA ARG A 280 -30.49 -86.90 42.81
C ARG A 280 -30.63 -88.42 43.00
N ALA A 281 -30.09 -89.21 42.07
CA ALA A 281 -30.04 -90.67 42.17
C ALA A 281 -29.10 -91.17 43.29
N GLN A 282 -28.01 -90.44 43.56
CA GLN A 282 -27.05 -90.79 44.62
C GLN A 282 -27.61 -90.51 46.03
N ARG A 283 -28.38 -89.42 46.20
CA ARG A 283 -29.01 -89.08 47.49
C ARG A 283 -30.15 -90.03 47.87
N GLU A 284 -30.90 -90.57 46.90
CA GLU A 284 -31.92 -91.60 47.17
C GLU A 284 -31.31 -92.94 47.59
N ALA A 285 -30.17 -93.33 47.02
CA ALA A 285 -29.46 -94.56 47.40
C ALA A 285 -28.85 -94.48 48.82
N GLU A 286 -28.34 -93.32 49.23
CA GLU A 286 -27.82 -93.11 50.60
C GLU A 286 -28.93 -93.05 51.67
N GLN A 287 -30.12 -92.55 51.34
CA GLN A 287 -31.26 -92.54 52.28
C GLN A 287 -31.85 -93.93 52.50
N ALA A 288 -31.84 -94.80 51.48
CA ALA A 288 -32.26 -96.20 51.62
C ALA A 288 -31.29 -97.02 52.50
N ALA A 289 -29.98 -96.79 52.39
CA ALA A 289 -28.97 -97.48 53.21
C ALA A 289 -29.01 -97.08 54.69
N ARG A 290 -29.33 -95.82 55.02
CA ARG A 290 -29.46 -95.35 56.42
C ARG A 290 -30.71 -95.91 57.11
N ALA A 291 -31.81 -96.10 56.39
CA ALA A 291 -33.05 -96.67 56.95
C ALA A 291 -32.93 -98.16 57.30
N GLU A 292 -32.10 -98.92 56.58
CA GLU A 292 -31.85 -100.35 56.88
C GLU A 292 -30.92 -100.54 58.09
N GLN A 293 -29.96 -99.62 58.28
CA GLN A 293 -29.06 -99.60 59.44
C GLN A 293 -29.81 -99.29 60.75
N GLU A 294 -30.71 -98.29 60.75
CA GLU A 294 -31.54 -97.95 61.92
C GLU A 294 -32.50 -99.09 62.34
N ARG A 295 -32.93 -99.93 61.40
CA ARG A 295 -33.82 -101.07 61.71
C ARG A 295 -33.09 -102.17 62.48
N ARG A 296 -31.83 -102.45 62.13
CA ARG A 296 -30.98 -103.44 62.82
C ARG A 296 -30.58 -102.97 64.22
N ASP A 297 -30.32 -101.67 64.40
CA ASP A 297 -29.98 -101.10 65.70
C ASP A 297 -31.19 -101.05 66.67
N ARG A 298 -32.42 -100.85 66.15
CA ARG A 298 -33.65 -100.92 66.98
C ARG A 298 -34.00 -102.33 67.43
N GLU A 299 -33.77 -103.36 66.62
CA GLU A 299 -34.00 -104.77 67.00
C GLU A 299 -33.01 -105.22 68.10
N HIS A 300 -31.74 -104.81 68.02
CA HIS A 300 -30.73 -105.15 69.04
C HIS A 300 -30.93 -104.34 70.35
N ALA A 301 -31.42 -103.10 70.26
CA ALA A 301 -31.78 -102.30 71.43
C ALA A 301 -33.04 -102.81 72.16
N ALA A 302 -34.03 -103.35 71.43
CA ALA A 302 -35.23 -103.92 72.02
C ALA A 302 -34.95 -105.23 72.81
N GLN A 303 -34.06 -106.09 72.32
CA GLN A 303 -33.66 -107.32 73.02
C GLN A 303 -32.85 -107.07 74.30
N LEU A 304 -32.00 -106.04 74.32
CA LEU A 304 -31.30 -105.64 75.55
C LEU A 304 -32.24 -105.00 76.58
N ALA A 305 -33.22 -104.19 76.14
CA ALA A 305 -34.17 -103.53 77.04
C ALA A 305 -35.14 -104.51 77.72
N GLU A 306 -35.55 -105.59 77.04
CA GLU A 306 -36.44 -106.61 77.60
C GLU A 306 -35.73 -107.51 78.64
N ALA A 307 -34.45 -107.84 78.42
CA ALA A 307 -33.62 -108.56 79.39
C ALA A 307 -33.28 -107.72 80.64
N GLN A 308 -33.16 -106.39 80.51
CA GLN A 308 -32.92 -105.48 81.63
C GLN A 308 -34.20 -105.24 82.45
N ALA A 309 -35.36 -105.12 81.80
CA ALA A 309 -36.66 -104.88 82.46
C ALA A 309 -37.15 -106.06 83.32
N GLU A 310 -36.80 -107.30 82.96
CA GLU A 310 -37.10 -108.50 83.75
C GLU A 310 -36.25 -108.55 85.05
N ARG A 311 -34.96 -108.16 84.97
CA ARG A 311 -34.06 -108.10 86.13
C ARG A 311 -34.41 -106.96 87.11
N ASP A 312 -34.85 -105.82 86.60
CA ASP A 312 -35.22 -104.67 87.44
C ASP A 312 -36.56 -104.87 88.18
N ARG A 313 -37.49 -105.69 87.66
CA ARG A 313 -38.73 -106.06 88.38
C ARG A 313 -38.48 -106.99 89.57
N ILE A 314 -37.52 -107.90 89.47
CA ILE A 314 -37.14 -108.81 90.55
C ILE A 314 -36.36 -108.05 91.65
N ALA A 315 -35.42 -107.18 91.26
CA ALA A 315 -34.64 -106.37 92.21
C ALA A 315 -35.49 -105.35 92.98
N LYS A 316 -36.53 -104.76 92.37
CA LYS A 316 -37.41 -103.80 93.04
C LYS A 316 -38.36 -104.44 94.06
N ALA A 317 -38.82 -105.67 93.82
CA ALA A 317 -39.69 -106.41 94.75
C ALA A 317 -38.96 -106.91 96.02
N GLU A 318 -37.64 -107.13 95.96
CA GLU A 318 -36.82 -107.46 97.14
C GLU A 318 -36.37 -106.22 97.92
N ALA A 319 -36.07 -105.11 97.23
CA ALA A 319 -35.72 -103.84 97.89
C ALA A 319 -36.87 -103.26 98.73
N ASP A 320 -38.12 -103.36 98.26
CA ASP A 320 -39.29 -102.86 98.98
C ASP A 320 -39.63 -103.71 100.23
N ARG A 321 -39.30 -105.02 100.26
CA ARG A 321 -39.45 -105.85 101.48
C ARG A 321 -38.38 -105.58 102.53
N GLN A 322 -37.15 -105.28 102.10
CA GLN A 322 -36.04 -105.01 103.02
C GLN A 322 -36.17 -103.63 103.70
N ALA A 323 -36.67 -102.62 102.98
CA ALA A 323 -36.88 -101.27 103.53
C ALA A 323 -37.96 -101.20 104.63
N GLU A 324 -38.99 -102.05 104.58
CA GLU A 324 -40.05 -102.11 105.61
C GLU A 324 -39.53 -102.75 106.92
N ILE A 325 -38.65 -103.76 106.81
CA ILE A 325 -38.01 -104.45 107.95
C ILE A 325 -37.05 -103.50 108.70
N ASP A 326 -36.26 -102.71 107.97
CA ASP A 326 -35.29 -101.78 108.55
C ASP A 326 -35.97 -100.56 109.23
N ARG A 327 -37.18 -100.18 108.80
CA ARG A 327 -37.96 -99.08 109.41
C ARG A 327 -38.51 -99.46 110.79
N LEU A 328 -38.98 -100.70 110.95
CA LEU A 328 -39.51 -101.22 112.22
C LEU A 328 -38.42 -101.43 113.28
N ALA A 329 -37.20 -101.79 112.86
CA ALA A 329 -36.05 -101.95 113.77
C ALA A 329 -35.51 -100.61 114.31
N ALA A 330 -35.53 -99.55 113.50
CA ALA A 330 -35.05 -98.22 113.90
C ALA A 330 -36.00 -97.48 114.86
N GLU A 331 -37.30 -97.79 114.84
CA GLU A 331 -38.28 -97.17 115.75
C GLU A 331 -38.22 -97.76 117.17
N GLN A 332 -37.93 -99.06 117.30
CA GLN A 332 -37.80 -99.75 118.59
C GLN A 332 -36.53 -99.32 119.37
N ALA A 333 -35.40 -99.13 118.66
CA ALA A 333 -34.13 -98.73 119.28
C ALA A 333 -34.15 -97.34 119.94
N LYS A 334 -35.01 -96.41 119.47
CA LYS A 334 -35.17 -95.08 120.08
C LYS A 334 -35.97 -95.09 121.38
N ARG A 335 -36.88 -96.05 121.57
CA ARG A 335 -37.69 -96.18 122.79
C ARG A 335 -36.90 -96.76 123.96
N ASP A 336 -36.00 -97.71 123.67
CA ASP A 336 -35.20 -98.38 124.71
C ASP A 336 -34.09 -97.47 125.28
N ALA A 337 -33.55 -96.55 124.48
CA ALA A 337 -32.53 -95.59 124.91
C ALA A 337 -33.06 -94.53 125.91
N ASP A 338 -34.29 -94.04 125.71
CA ASP A 338 -34.91 -93.04 126.59
C ASP A 338 -35.27 -93.63 127.96
N GLN A 339 -35.69 -94.91 127.99
CA GLN A 339 -36.01 -95.63 129.22
C GLN A 339 -34.76 -95.92 130.07
N ALA A 340 -33.61 -96.21 129.43
CA ALA A 340 -32.33 -96.38 130.11
C ALA A 340 -31.86 -95.06 130.77
N HIS A 341 -31.96 -93.94 130.06
CA HIS A 341 -31.56 -92.62 130.57
C HIS A 341 -32.33 -92.23 131.85
N ARG A 342 -33.66 -92.42 131.83
CA ARG A 342 -34.51 -92.11 132.98
C ARG A 342 -34.24 -93.02 134.18
N THR A 343 -33.88 -94.27 133.94
CA THR A 343 -33.59 -95.25 135.01
C THR A 343 -32.25 -94.96 135.68
N ALA A 344 -31.24 -94.54 134.92
CA ALA A 344 -29.94 -94.15 135.45
C ALA A 344 -30.04 -92.95 136.42
N ILE A 345 -30.78 -91.90 136.03
CA ILE A 345 -30.95 -90.68 136.84
C ILE A 345 -31.69 -90.95 138.15
N LYS A 346 -32.76 -91.77 138.12
CA LYS A 346 -33.46 -92.19 139.35
C LYS A 346 -32.53 -92.94 140.31
N THR A 347 -31.69 -93.80 139.77
CA THR A 347 -30.75 -94.62 140.55
C THR A 347 -29.65 -93.74 141.16
N ALA A 348 -29.13 -92.76 140.41
CA ALA A 348 -28.14 -91.81 140.91
C ALA A 348 -28.68 -90.93 142.04
N ALA A 349 -29.92 -90.41 141.91
CA ALA A 349 -30.55 -89.63 142.97
C ALA A 349 -30.80 -90.47 144.23
N LYS A 350 -31.23 -91.73 144.08
CA LYS A 350 -31.38 -92.67 145.21
C LYS A 350 -30.05 -92.90 145.92
N GLN A 351 -28.98 -93.17 145.18
CA GLN A 351 -27.64 -93.40 145.74
C GLN A 351 -27.10 -92.15 146.46
N ALA A 352 -27.29 -90.95 145.91
CA ALA A 352 -26.87 -89.71 146.55
C ALA A 352 -27.54 -89.49 147.92
N LEU A 353 -28.83 -89.82 148.03
CA LEU A 353 -29.56 -89.77 149.30
C LEU A 353 -29.07 -90.83 150.29
N MET A 354 -28.69 -92.02 149.81
CA MET A 354 -28.13 -93.07 150.66
C MET A 354 -26.77 -92.67 151.25
N THR A 355 -25.91 -92.00 150.47
CA THR A 355 -24.62 -91.47 150.96
C THR A 355 -24.78 -90.43 152.07
N CYS A 356 -25.91 -89.70 152.10
CA CYS A 356 -26.24 -88.74 153.16
C CYS A 356 -26.81 -89.38 154.45
N GLY A 357 -26.82 -90.71 154.55
CA GLY A 357 -27.21 -91.44 155.77
C GLY A 357 -28.64 -91.97 155.78
N ALA A 358 -29.38 -91.89 154.67
CA ALA A 358 -30.69 -92.55 154.55
C ALA A 358 -30.53 -94.03 154.15
N ASP A 359 -31.33 -94.92 154.75
CA ASP A 359 -31.40 -96.31 154.31
C ASP A 359 -32.09 -96.43 152.92
N GLU A 360 -31.89 -97.57 152.25
CA GLU A 360 -32.29 -97.74 150.85
C GLU A 360 -33.81 -97.67 150.62
N GLU A 361 -34.62 -98.13 151.58
CA GLU A 361 -36.07 -98.11 151.43
C GLU A 361 -36.61 -96.68 151.55
N THR A 362 -36.09 -95.93 152.52
CA THR A 362 -36.42 -94.52 152.73
C THR A 362 -35.94 -93.67 151.55
N ALA A 363 -34.71 -93.88 151.06
CA ALA A 363 -34.18 -93.19 149.88
C ALA A 363 -35.03 -93.43 148.61
N ARG A 364 -35.49 -94.68 148.39
CA ARG A 364 -36.41 -95.00 147.28
C ARG A 364 -37.75 -94.27 147.44
N LYS A 365 -38.34 -94.28 148.64
CA LYS A 365 -39.61 -93.59 148.92
C LYS A 365 -39.50 -92.08 148.67
N ILE A 366 -38.38 -91.46 149.05
CA ILE A 366 -38.09 -90.05 148.80
C ILE A 366 -37.97 -89.76 147.30
N VAL A 367 -37.21 -90.55 146.54
CA VAL A 367 -37.09 -90.38 145.08
C VAL A 367 -38.45 -90.55 144.39
N VAL A 368 -39.28 -91.48 144.85
CA VAL A 368 -40.64 -91.69 144.33
C VAL A 368 -41.56 -90.52 144.68
N ALA A 369 -41.52 -90.01 145.92
CA ALA A 369 -42.32 -88.85 146.33
C ALA A 369 -41.93 -87.56 145.56
N ILE A 370 -40.65 -87.38 145.23
CA ILE A 370 -40.18 -86.28 144.36
C ILE A 370 -40.69 -86.45 142.92
N LEU A 371 -40.76 -87.68 142.40
CA LEU A 371 -41.33 -87.94 141.08
C LEU A 371 -42.85 -87.78 141.02
N ALA A 372 -43.54 -88.08 142.14
CA ALA A 372 -44.96 -87.89 142.29
C ALA A 372 -45.35 -86.43 142.59
N GLY A 373 -44.38 -85.56 142.91
CA GLY A 373 -44.61 -84.14 143.22
C GLY A 373 -45.14 -83.89 144.64
N GLU A 374 -45.04 -84.87 145.53
CA GLU A 374 -45.55 -84.80 146.91
C GLU A 374 -44.62 -84.01 147.85
N VAL A 375 -43.37 -83.78 147.44
CA VAL A 375 -42.42 -82.88 148.13
C VAL A 375 -42.46 -81.51 147.46
N PRO A 376 -43.06 -80.48 148.09
CA PRO A 376 -43.20 -79.17 147.47
C PRO A 376 -41.84 -78.55 147.16
N ASN A 377 -41.73 -77.90 146.00
CA ASN A 377 -40.56 -77.13 145.55
C ASN A 377 -39.27 -77.95 145.23
N VAL A 378 -39.37 -79.26 144.97
CA VAL A 378 -38.26 -80.11 144.52
C VAL A 378 -38.64 -80.90 143.25
N THR A 379 -37.77 -81.02 142.24
CA THR A 379 -38.03 -81.78 141.00
C THR A 379 -36.81 -82.58 140.51
N LEU A 380 -37.05 -83.71 139.85
CA LEU A 380 -36.03 -84.56 139.20
C LEU A 380 -36.04 -84.32 137.68
N ARG A 381 -34.93 -83.80 137.14
CA ARG A 381 -34.77 -83.59 135.69
C ARG A 381 -34.15 -84.83 135.04
N PHE A 382 -34.76 -85.30 133.95
CA PHE A 382 -34.31 -86.44 133.17
C PHE A 382 -33.64 -86.05 131.87
#